data_AF-A0A6C0KAK3-F1
#
_entry.id   AF-A0A6C0KAK3-F1
#
_cell.length_a   1.000
_cell.length_b   1.000
_cell.length_c   1.000
_cell.angle_alpha   90.00
_cell.angle_beta   90.00
_cell.angle_gamma   90.00
#
_symmetry.space_group_name_H-M   'P 1'
#
loop_
_entity.id
_entity.type
_entity.pdbx_description
1 polymer ?
#
loop_
_entity_poly.entity_id
_entity_poly.type
_entity_poly.pdbx_seq_one_letter_code
_entity_poly.pdbx_strand_id
1 'polypeptide(L)'
;MNILETSVIVFTIILSTIIILWHIHNLKDHQLGIGSNTATLLNINYKEQTKGATAGTCSTGCDSIDPVSDPRYNMQQIIKQSILLEEHLTNKNKRCRDCITKHFLHIIGLAEEAQMLATNKIDKYPLINESVILYNELFKVWIKNKNLNGKDETYILYCTDKLRDHRKQLIVIYFFNEKYNIGEKDDKHKQPSDHTMY
;
A
#
# COMPACT_ATOMS: atom_id res chain seq x y z
N MET A 1 -9.63 5.04 55.20
CA MET A 1 -8.86 4.23 54.24
C MET A 1 -7.44 4.16 54.77
N ASN A 2 -7.00 2.96 55.15
CA ASN A 2 -5.78 2.80 55.92
C ASN A 2 -4.55 2.96 55.02
N ILE A 3 -3.46 3.54 55.55
CA ILE A 3 -2.18 3.68 54.83
C ILE A 3 -1.67 2.33 54.29
N LEU A 4 -1.99 1.24 54.99
CA LEU A 4 -1.70 -0.13 54.56
C LEU A 4 -2.49 -0.51 53.29
N GLU A 5 -3.79 -0.19 53.24
CA GLU A 5 -4.67 -0.49 52.10
C GLU A 5 -4.25 0.29 50.86
N THR A 6 -3.90 1.57 51.01
CA THR A 6 -3.42 2.39 49.90
C THR A 6 -2.08 1.87 49.36
N SER A 7 -1.19 1.40 50.24
CA SER A 7 0.10 0.84 49.83
C SER A 7 -0.05 -0.46 49.04
N VAL A 8 -0.99 -1.32 49.43
CA VAL A 8 -1.30 -2.58 48.70
C VAL A 8 -1.87 -2.31 47.31
N ILE A 9 -2.76 -1.31 47.19
CA ILE A 9 -3.36 -0.94 45.89
C ILE A 9 -2.29 -0.37 44.94
N VAL A 10 -1.41 0.52 45.43
CA VAL A 10 -0.34 1.08 44.59
C VAL A 10 0.63 -0.03 44.14
N PHE A 11 0.98 -0.95 45.03
CA PHE A 11 1.87 -2.06 44.70
C PHE A 11 1.28 -3.02 43.64
N THR A 12 -0.01 -3.32 43.73
CA THR A 12 -0.70 -4.18 42.74
C THR A 12 -0.75 -3.53 41.35
N ILE A 13 -0.96 -2.21 41.27
CA ILE A 13 -0.92 -1.49 40.00
C ILE A 13 0.49 -1.56 39.38
N ILE A 14 1.53 -1.32 40.16
CA ILE A 14 2.93 -1.37 39.69
C ILE A 14 3.30 -2.76 39.19
N LEU A 15 2.94 -3.82 39.90
CA LEU A 15 3.20 -5.19 39.45
C LEU A 15 2.47 -5.51 38.15
N SER A 16 1.21 -5.07 38.01
CA SER A 16 0.42 -5.32 36.80
C SER A 16 1.03 -4.65 35.55
N THR A 17 1.55 -3.43 35.68
CA THR A 17 2.17 -2.71 34.55
C THR A 17 3.50 -3.34 34.14
N ILE A 18 4.30 -3.82 35.09
CA ILE A 18 5.55 -4.54 34.82
C ILE A 18 5.28 -5.82 34.01
N ILE A 19 4.25 -6.59 34.39
CA ILE A 19 3.89 -7.84 33.69
C ILE A 19 3.46 -7.55 32.25
N ILE A 20 2.67 -6.49 32.02
CA ILE A 20 2.21 -6.09 30.68
C ILE A 20 3.38 -5.68 29.80
N LEU A 21 4.30 -4.85 30.33
CA LEU A 21 5.48 -4.41 29.58
C LEU A 21 6.42 -5.57 29.23
N TRP A 22 6.61 -6.51 30.16
CA TRP A 22 7.39 -7.73 29.90
C TRP A 22 6.75 -8.60 28.81
N HIS A 23 5.43 -8.77 28.83
CA HIS A 23 4.72 -9.54 27.81
C HIS A 23 4.83 -8.90 26.42
N ILE A 24 4.74 -7.57 26.32
CA ILE A 24 4.91 -6.85 25.05
C ILE A 24 6.34 -7.02 24.51
N HIS A 25 7.35 -6.92 25.39
CA HIS A 25 8.75 -7.11 24.99
C HIS A 25 9.01 -8.54 24.49
N ASN A 26 8.53 -9.55 25.22
CA ASN A 26 8.70 -10.95 24.85
C ASN A 26 8.02 -11.30 23.51
N LEU A 27 6.91 -10.64 23.16
CA LEU A 27 6.26 -10.79 21.85
C LEU A 27 7.09 -10.20 20.70
N LYS A 28 7.82 -9.11 20.98
CA LYS A 28 8.61 -8.39 19.98
C LYS A 28 9.87 -9.18 19.58
N ASP A 29 10.48 -9.88 20.52
CA ASP A 29 11.66 -10.71 20.28
C ASP A 29 11.34 -11.97 19.44
N HIS A 30 10.10 -12.48 19.50
CA HIS A 30 9.65 -13.61 18.69
C HIS A 30 9.15 -13.24 17.28
N GLN A 31 9.15 -11.95 16.89
CA GLN A 31 8.69 -11.50 15.55
C GLN A 31 9.83 -11.04 14.61
N LEU A 32 11.08 -11.28 14.99
CA LEU A 32 12.27 -10.98 14.18
C LEU A 32 13.03 -12.27 13.84
N GLY A 33 12.36 -13.13 13.05
CA GLY A 33 12.98 -14.32 12.51
C GLY A 33 12.21 -14.82 11.28
N ILE A 34 12.88 -14.75 10.12
CA ILE A 34 12.58 -15.44 8.85
C ILE A 34 11.58 -14.68 7.93
N GLY A 35 11.93 -14.25 6.72
CA GLY A 35 13.16 -14.46 5.97
C GLY A 35 13.25 -13.52 4.76
N SER A 36 14.38 -12.82 4.71
CA SER A 36 15.02 -12.36 3.47
C SER A 36 15.24 -13.56 2.54
N ASN A 37 15.37 -13.29 1.24
CA ASN A 37 15.62 -14.19 0.09
C ASN A 37 14.40 -14.50 -0.78
N THR A 38 13.95 -13.51 -1.56
CA THR A 38 13.51 -13.63 -2.98
C THR A 38 13.07 -12.25 -3.50
N ALA A 39 13.98 -11.28 -3.47
CA ALA A 39 13.81 -10.03 -4.21
C ALA A 39 14.91 -9.96 -5.26
N THR A 40 14.85 -10.84 -6.24
CA THR A 40 15.63 -10.72 -7.47
C THR A 40 14.68 -11.04 -8.62
N LEU A 41 14.64 -10.12 -9.58
CA LEU A 41 13.84 -10.09 -10.83
C LEU A 41 12.50 -9.35 -10.77
N LEU A 42 12.59 -8.03 -10.73
CA LEU A 42 11.87 -7.18 -11.69
C LEU A 42 12.85 -6.15 -12.27
N ASN A 43 13.58 -6.55 -13.30
CA ASN A 43 14.33 -5.63 -14.18
C ASN A 43 13.31 -4.92 -15.07
N ILE A 44 12.81 -3.76 -14.62
CA ILE A 44 12.02 -2.87 -15.46
C ILE A 44 12.98 -1.81 -15.97
N ASN A 45 13.32 -1.89 -17.25
CA ASN A 45 14.15 -0.94 -17.97
C ASN A 45 13.44 0.43 -17.99
N TYR A 46 13.77 1.29 -17.02
CA TYR A 46 13.27 2.65 -16.94
C TYR A 46 14.09 3.53 -17.91
N LYS A 47 13.46 3.97 -19.00
CA LYS A 47 14.06 4.99 -19.88
C LYS A 47 14.06 6.33 -19.16
N GLU A 48 15.26 6.76 -18.77
CA GLU A 48 15.56 8.04 -18.15
C GLU A 48 15.25 9.19 -19.12
N GLN A 49 14.37 10.13 -18.72
CA GLN A 49 14.25 11.43 -19.38
C GLN A 49 15.28 12.38 -18.78
N THR A 50 16.38 12.59 -19.50
CA THR A 50 17.34 13.65 -19.21
C THR A 50 16.82 14.99 -19.74
N LYS A 51 16.72 16.01 -18.87
CA LYS A 51 16.89 17.43 -19.24
C LYS A 51 16.88 18.35 -18.00
N GLY A 52 17.96 19.10 -17.82
CA GLY A 52 17.96 20.38 -17.10
C GLY A 52 18.88 20.47 -15.87
N ALA A 53 20.18 20.53 -16.10
CA ALA A 53 21.17 20.85 -15.06
C ALA A 53 21.18 22.37 -14.76
N THR A 54 21.08 22.73 -13.48
CA THR A 54 21.75 23.92 -12.90
C THR A 54 22.13 23.64 -11.45
N ALA A 55 23.33 24.11 -11.09
CA ALA A 55 24.21 23.61 -10.04
C ALA A 55 23.75 23.83 -8.59
N GLY A 56 23.95 22.79 -7.77
CA GLY A 56 23.88 22.80 -6.32
C GLY A 56 24.38 21.46 -5.78
N THR A 57 25.57 21.46 -5.19
CA THR A 57 26.43 20.30 -4.94
C THR A 57 25.98 19.41 -3.77
N CYS A 58 25.72 18.12 -4.05
CA CYS A 58 26.19 16.97 -3.27
C CYS A 58 26.20 15.71 -4.16
N SER A 59 27.39 15.17 -4.40
CA SER A 59 27.59 13.90 -5.12
C SER A 59 27.68 12.77 -4.10
N THR A 60 26.53 12.18 -3.77
CA THR A 60 26.37 10.95 -2.98
C THR A 60 25.39 10.06 -3.74
N GLY A 61 25.91 9.14 -4.55
CA GLY A 61 25.12 8.19 -5.33
C GLY A 61 24.36 7.23 -4.42
N CYS A 62 23.15 7.63 -4.04
CA CYS A 62 22.05 6.73 -3.69
C CYS A 62 21.00 6.96 -4.79
N ASP A 63 21.28 6.41 -5.97
CA ASP A 63 20.37 6.48 -7.10
C ASP A 63 19.14 5.61 -6.79
N SER A 64 17.96 6.21 -6.92
CA SER A 64 16.61 5.69 -6.66
C SER A 64 16.16 5.63 -5.20
N ILE A 65 15.86 6.81 -4.61
CA ILE A 65 14.79 6.87 -3.60
C ILE A 65 13.48 6.54 -4.32
N ASP A 66 12.80 5.47 -3.89
CA ASP A 66 11.44 5.17 -4.34
C ASP A 66 10.57 6.43 -4.17
N PRO A 67 9.67 6.76 -5.12
CA PRO A 67 8.82 7.94 -5.03
C PRO A 67 7.68 7.74 -4.02
N VAL A 68 8.01 7.41 -2.77
CA VAL A 68 7.09 7.12 -1.66
C VAL A 68 6.16 8.27 -1.32
N SER A 69 6.49 9.48 -1.75
CA SER A 69 5.64 10.67 -1.59
C SER A 69 4.64 10.88 -2.74
N ASP A 70 4.69 10.11 -3.82
CA ASP A 70 3.68 10.14 -4.88
C ASP A 70 2.55 9.15 -4.57
N PRO A 71 1.27 9.60 -4.49
CA PRO A 71 0.13 8.69 -4.36
C PRO A 71 0.12 7.52 -5.36
N ARG A 72 0.65 7.71 -6.58
CA ARG A 72 0.75 6.64 -7.59
C ARG A 72 1.60 5.47 -7.10
N TYR A 73 2.67 5.74 -6.37
CA TYR A 73 3.53 4.70 -5.84
C TYR A 73 2.75 3.79 -4.90
N ASN A 74 2.00 4.37 -3.95
CA ASN A 74 1.16 3.60 -3.03
C ASN A 74 0.09 2.80 -3.77
N MET A 75 -0.54 3.38 -4.81
CA MET A 75 -1.51 2.66 -5.64
C MET A 75 -0.89 1.46 -6.39
N GLN A 76 0.36 1.58 -6.84
CA GLN A 76 1.10 0.46 -7.42
C GLN A 76 1.41 -0.63 -6.39
N GLN A 77 1.75 -0.25 -5.16
CA GLN A 77 1.96 -1.22 -4.07
C GLN A 77 0.67 -1.92 -3.67
N ILE A 78 -0.47 -1.21 -3.64
CA ILE A 78 -1.81 -1.79 -3.41
C ILE A 78 -2.10 -2.90 -4.43
N ILE A 79 -1.79 -2.67 -5.70
CA ILE A 79 -1.98 -3.66 -6.75
C ILE A 79 -1.15 -4.92 -6.46
N LYS A 80 0.13 -4.76 -6.15
CA LYS A 80 1.03 -5.89 -5.82
C LYS A 80 0.51 -6.66 -4.60
N GLN A 81 0.14 -5.96 -3.53
CA GLN A 81 -0.42 -6.57 -2.32
C GLN A 81 -1.77 -7.25 -2.58
N SER A 82 -2.59 -6.70 -3.48
CA SER A 82 -3.86 -7.31 -3.88
C SER A 82 -3.68 -8.61 -4.69
N ILE A 83 -2.55 -8.81 -5.39
CA ILE A 83 -2.25 -10.09 -6.04
C ILE A 83 -1.91 -11.14 -5.00
N LEU A 84 -1.05 -10.80 -4.03
CA LEU A 84 -0.67 -11.71 -2.94
C LEU A 84 -1.88 -12.10 -2.10
N LEU A 85 -2.73 -11.13 -1.76
CA LEU A 85 -3.97 -11.37 -1.05
C LEU A 85 -4.91 -12.30 -1.82
N GLU A 86 -5.05 -12.13 -3.14
CA GLU A 86 -5.85 -13.05 -3.96
C GLU A 86 -5.34 -14.48 -3.90
N GLU A 87 -4.01 -14.67 -3.94
CA GLU A 87 -3.41 -15.99 -3.83
C GLU A 87 -3.74 -16.64 -2.48
N HIS A 88 -3.62 -15.89 -1.38
CA HIS A 88 -3.99 -16.38 -0.05
C HIS A 88 -5.49 -16.71 0.07
N LEU A 89 -6.37 -15.97 -0.61
CA LEU A 89 -7.80 -16.24 -0.59
C LEU A 89 -8.16 -17.47 -1.42
N THR A 90 -7.55 -17.65 -2.60
CA THR A 90 -7.92 -18.71 -3.56
C THR A 90 -7.24 -20.05 -3.27
N ASN A 91 -5.99 -20.05 -2.79
CA ASN A 91 -5.26 -21.28 -2.52
C ASN A 91 -5.46 -21.75 -1.07
N LYS A 92 -6.22 -22.85 -0.88
CA LYS A 92 -6.51 -23.42 0.45
C LYS A 92 -5.24 -23.75 1.26
N ASN A 93 -4.16 -24.17 0.61
CA ASN A 93 -2.90 -24.51 1.28
C ASN A 93 -2.15 -23.28 1.79
N LYS A 94 -2.44 -22.09 1.24
CA LYS A 94 -1.85 -20.81 1.64
C LYS A 94 -2.83 -19.94 2.43
N ARG A 95 -4.06 -20.41 2.68
CA ARG A 95 -5.15 -19.64 3.28
C ARG A 95 -4.97 -19.52 4.80
N CYS A 96 -4.03 -18.66 5.19
CA CYS A 96 -3.79 -18.31 6.58
C CYS A 96 -4.59 -17.06 6.98
N ARG A 97 -5.38 -17.18 8.04
CA ARG A 97 -6.24 -16.09 8.55
C ARG A 97 -5.44 -14.84 8.88
N ASP A 98 -4.29 -15.02 9.52
CA ASP A 98 -3.43 -13.93 9.98
C ASP A 98 -2.71 -13.26 8.81
N CYS A 99 -2.22 -14.04 7.83
CA CYS A 99 -1.62 -13.49 6.61
C CYS A 99 -2.63 -12.65 5.82
N ILE A 100 -3.85 -13.15 5.63
CA ILE A 100 -4.91 -12.43 4.92
C ILE A 100 -5.25 -11.11 5.66
N THR A 101 -5.37 -11.17 6.99
CA THR A 101 -5.61 -9.98 7.82
C THR A 101 -4.49 -8.96 7.67
N LYS A 102 -3.22 -9.41 7.68
CA LYS A 102 -2.06 -8.53 7.47
C LYS A 102 -2.06 -7.89 6.08
N HIS A 103 -2.37 -8.63 5.03
CA HIS A 103 -2.47 -8.07 3.68
C HIS A 103 -3.58 -7.03 3.57
N PHE A 104 -4.77 -7.28 4.13
CA PHE A 104 -5.83 -6.28 4.16
C PHE A 104 -5.39 -5.00 4.86
N LEU A 105 -4.81 -5.10 6.05
CA LEU A 105 -4.35 -3.94 6.81
C LEU A 105 -3.26 -3.16 6.06
N HIS A 106 -2.33 -3.86 5.41
CA HIS A 106 -1.30 -3.22 4.59
C HIS A 106 -1.90 -2.47 3.40
N ILE A 107 -2.84 -3.09 2.68
CA ILE A 107 -3.52 -2.44 1.55
C ILE A 107 -4.32 -1.22 2.00
N ILE A 108 -5.05 -1.33 3.12
CA ILE A 108 -5.82 -0.21 3.68
C ILE A 108 -4.89 0.95 4.06
N GLY A 109 -3.79 0.66 4.76
CA GLY A 109 -2.80 1.68 5.12
C GLY A 109 -2.24 2.42 3.90
N LEU A 110 -1.86 1.68 2.85
CA LEU A 110 -1.40 2.29 1.60
C LEU A 110 -2.49 3.14 0.93
N ALA A 111 -3.76 2.73 0.98
CA ALA A 111 -4.86 3.46 0.36
C ALA A 111 -5.14 4.78 1.10
N GLU A 112 -5.17 4.73 2.42
CA GLU A 112 -5.35 5.91 3.28
C GLU A 112 -4.16 6.88 3.16
N GLU A 113 -2.95 6.35 3.06
CA GLU A 113 -1.75 7.15 2.80
C GLU A 113 -1.79 7.79 1.41
N ALA A 114 -2.18 7.05 0.37
CA ALA A 114 -2.34 7.60 -0.98
C ALA A 114 -3.38 8.74 -1.01
N GLN A 115 -4.49 8.58 -0.29
CA GLN A 115 -5.51 9.63 -0.12
C GLN A 115 -4.94 10.85 0.60
N MET A 116 -4.19 10.66 1.69
CA MET A 116 -3.54 11.73 2.44
C MET A 116 -2.55 12.50 1.56
N LEU A 117 -1.67 11.80 0.84
CA LEU A 117 -0.66 12.40 -0.03
C LEU A 117 -1.28 13.15 -1.21
N ALA A 118 -2.44 12.70 -1.72
CA ALA A 118 -3.13 13.37 -2.81
C ALA A 118 -3.68 14.75 -2.41
N THR A 119 -3.93 14.99 -1.12
CA THR A 119 -4.43 16.27 -0.55
C THR A 119 -5.56 16.88 -1.40
N ASN A 120 -5.37 18.09 -1.93
CA ASN A 120 -6.33 18.83 -2.74
C ASN A 120 -6.31 18.42 -4.24
N LYS A 121 -5.44 17.47 -4.62
CA LYS A 121 -5.25 17.00 -6.00
C LYS A 121 -5.84 15.60 -6.22
N ILE A 122 -6.79 15.18 -5.37
CA ILE A 122 -7.40 13.85 -5.43
C ILE A 122 -7.97 13.52 -6.82
N ASP A 123 -8.50 14.52 -7.52
CA ASP A 123 -9.06 14.36 -8.87
C ASP A 123 -8.04 13.88 -9.92
N LYS A 124 -6.72 14.07 -9.66
CA LYS A 124 -5.64 13.59 -10.54
C LYS A 124 -5.37 12.09 -10.38
N TYR A 125 -5.96 11.46 -9.37
CA TYR A 125 -5.70 10.08 -8.99
C TYR A 125 -7.03 9.32 -8.86
N PRO A 126 -7.59 8.84 -10.00
CA PRO A 126 -8.88 8.18 -10.00
C PRO A 126 -8.87 6.88 -9.19
N LEU A 127 -9.97 6.56 -8.51
CA LEU A 127 -10.16 5.36 -7.71
C LEU A 127 -9.42 5.33 -6.35
N ILE A 128 -8.73 6.40 -5.92
CA ILE A 128 -8.15 6.42 -4.56
C ILE A 128 -9.24 6.33 -3.50
N ASN A 129 -10.25 7.18 -3.55
CA ASN A 129 -11.33 7.21 -2.55
C ASN A 129 -12.12 5.90 -2.54
N GLU A 130 -12.43 5.39 -3.73
CA GLU A 130 -13.11 4.12 -3.94
C GLU A 130 -12.29 2.95 -3.38
N SER A 131 -10.95 2.99 -3.52
CA SER A 131 -10.06 2.00 -2.93
C SER A 131 -10.14 1.97 -1.41
N VAL A 132 -10.08 3.13 -0.76
CA VAL A 132 -10.18 3.24 0.70
C VAL A 132 -11.49 2.62 1.20
N ILE A 133 -12.60 2.94 0.55
CA ILE A 133 -13.93 2.43 0.90
C ILE A 133 -13.98 0.91 0.69
N LEU A 134 -13.65 0.44 -0.50
CA LEU A 134 -13.77 -0.96 -0.87
C LEU A 134 -12.93 -1.88 0.03
N TYR A 135 -11.65 -1.58 0.23
CA TYR A 135 -10.78 -2.46 1.01
C TYR A 135 -11.21 -2.52 2.48
N ASN A 136 -11.72 -1.41 3.04
CA ASN A 136 -12.33 -1.39 4.37
C ASN A 136 -13.60 -2.25 4.43
N GLU A 137 -14.47 -2.20 3.42
CA GLU A 137 -15.67 -3.03 3.36
C GLU A 137 -15.33 -4.52 3.26
N LEU A 138 -14.40 -4.90 2.38
CA LEU A 138 -13.94 -6.27 2.25
C LEU A 138 -13.30 -6.78 3.55
N PHE A 139 -12.54 -5.93 4.23
CA PHE A 139 -11.96 -6.28 5.52
C PHE A 139 -13.03 -6.46 6.62
N LYS A 140 -14.07 -5.63 6.65
CA LYS A 140 -15.22 -5.81 7.57
C LYS A 140 -15.92 -7.15 7.32
N VAL A 141 -16.18 -7.49 6.06
CA VAL A 141 -16.73 -8.80 5.68
C VAL A 141 -15.80 -9.92 6.14
N TRP A 142 -14.49 -9.78 5.91
CA TRP A 142 -13.50 -10.75 6.35
C TRP A 142 -13.55 -10.97 7.86
N ILE A 143 -13.53 -9.92 8.68
CA ILE A 143 -13.52 -10.00 10.15
C ILE A 143 -14.84 -10.56 10.71
N LYS A 144 -15.99 -10.11 10.19
CA LYS A 144 -17.32 -10.57 10.64
C LYS A 144 -17.48 -12.09 10.54
N ASN A 145 -16.85 -12.70 9.54
CA ASN A 145 -16.97 -14.14 9.26
C ASN A 145 -15.89 -15.00 9.96
N LYS A 146 -15.16 -14.46 10.96
CA LYS A 146 -14.10 -15.18 11.70
C LYS A 146 -14.55 -16.53 12.28
N ASN A 147 -15.79 -16.61 12.76
CA ASN A 147 -16.29 -17.76 13.53
C ASN A 147 -16.96 -18.83 12.67
N LEU A 148 -17.00 -18.67 11.34
CA LEU A 148 -17.74 -19.59 10.47
C LEU A 148 -17.05 -20.94 10.21
N ASN A 149 -15.82 -21.16 10.72
CA ASN A 149 -15.10 -22.45 10.73
C ASN A 149 -15.26 -23.28 9.45
N GLY A 150 -15.18 -22.65 8.27
CA GLY A 150 -15.23 -23.32 6.97
C GLY A 150 -16.59 -23.86 6.53
N LYS A 151 -17.69 -23.57 7.24
CA LYS A 151 -19.04 -24.03 6.85
C LYS A 151 -19.60 -23.29 5.64
N ASP A 152 -19.17 -22.04 5.44
CA ASP A 152 -19.60 -21.19 4.34
C ASP A 152 -18.37 -20.46 3.77
N GLU A 153 -17.97 -20.81 2.54
CA GLU A 153 -16.85 -20.17 1.82
C GLU A 153 -17.33 -19.04 0.89
N THR A 154 -18.63 -18.72 0.85
CA THR A 154 -19.21 -17.75 -0.09
C THR A 154 -18.64 -16.34 0.12
N TYR A 155 -18.34 -15.97 1.37
CA TYR A 155 -17.71 -14.68 1.67
C TYR A 155 -16.26 -14.59 1.15
N ILE A 156 -15.54 -15.72 1.05
CA ILE A 156 -14.18 -15.76 0.50
C ILE A 156 -14.24 -15.51 -1.00
N LEU A 157 -15.19 -16.16 -1.69
CA LEU A 157 -15.44 -15.95 -3.10
C LEU A 157 -15.82 -14.49 -3.38
N TYR A 158 -16.77 -13.95 -2.60
CA TYR A 158 -17.17 -12.54 -2.67
C TYR A 158 -15.97 -11.58 -2.52
N CYS A 159 -15.13 -11.78 -1.49
CA CYS A 159 -13.95 -10.95 -1.30
C CYS A 159 -12.97 -11.08 -2.47
N THR A 160 -12.77 -12.30 -2.98
CA THR A 160 -11.85 -12.59 -4.09
C THR A 160 -12.28 -11.87 -5.36
N ASP A 161 -13.56 -11.97 -5.73
CA ASP A 161 -14.08 -11.38 -6.97
C ASP A 161 -14.01 -9.86 -6.92
N LYS A 162 -14.46 -9.24 -5.81
CA LYS A 162 -14.40 -7.78 -5.63
C LYS A 162 -12.96 -7.25 -5.63
N LEU A 163 -12.05 -7.96 -4.96
CA LEU A 163 -10.62 -7.63 -4.94
C LEU A 163 -10.03 -7.69 -6.36
N ARG A 164 -10.36 -8.74 -7.12
CA ARG A 164 -9.86 -8.94 -8.49
C ARG A 164 -10.37 -7.87 -9.44
N ASP A 165 -11.66 -7.55 -9.39
CA ASP A 165 -12.27 -6.56 -10.27
C ASP A 165 -11.68 -5.17 -10.04
N HIS A 166 -11.55 -4.78 -8.78
CA HIS A 166 -10.94 -3.50 -8.43
C HIS A 166 -9.47 -3.43 -8.82
N ARG A 167 -8.69 -4.48 -8.53
CA ARG A 167 -7.28 -4.54 -8.92
C ARG A 167 -7.09 -4.38 -10.42
N LYS A 168 -7.93 -4.99 -11.26
CA LYS A 168 -7.86 -4.83 -12.72
C LYS A 168 -8.04 -3.38 -13.15
N GLN A 169 -8.98 -2.66 -12.54
CA GLN A 169 -9.19 -1.24 -12.80
C GLN A 169 -7.95 -0.42 -12.39
N LEU A 170 -7.41 -0.69 -11.21
CA LEU A 170 -6.19 -0.01 -10.73
C LEU A 170 -5.00 -0.27 -11.65
N ILE A 171 -4.81 -1.50 -12.14
CA ILE A 171 -3.74 -1.85 -13.08
C ILE A 171 -3.82 -0.99 -14.35
N VAL A 172 -5.02 -0.83 -14.93
CA VAL A 172 -5.20 0.00 -16.14
C VAL A 172 -4.79 1.45 -15.89
N ILE A 173 -5.11 2.00 -14.71
CA ILE A 173 -4.90 3.42 -14.39
C ILE A 173 -3.44 3.69 -13.94
N TYR A 174 -2.87 2.82 -13.11
CA TYR A 174 -1.64 3.09 -12.37
C TYR A 174 -0.41 2.31 -12.88
N PHE A 175 -0.62 1.24 -13.67
CA PHE A 175 0.48 0.50 -14.30
C PHE A 175 0.57 0.78 -15.79
N PHE A 176 -0.54 0.68 -16.51
CA PHE A 176 -0.47 0.74 -17.97
C PHE A 176 -0.49 2.14 -18.55
N ASN A 177 -1.04 3.15 -17.88
CA ASN A 177 -1.06 4.54 -18.34
C ASN A 177 -1.45 4.74 -19.83
N GLU A 178 -2.13 3.76 -20.45
CA GLU A 178 -2.45 3.74 -21.88
C GLU A 178 -3.66 4.62 -22.21
N LYS A 179 -4.42 5.04 -21.19
CA LYS A 179 -5.64 5.85 -21.39
C LYS A 179 -5.41 7.35 -21.51
N TYR A 180 -4.17 7.84 -21.33
CA TYR A 180 -3.81 9.27 -21.46
C TYR A 180 -2.57 9.55 -22.33
N ASN A 181 -1.98 8.54 -22.98
CA ASN A 181 -0.97 8.75 -24.03
C ASN A 181 -1.59 8.93 -25.43
N ILE A 182 -2.84 9.38 -25.51
CA ILE A 182 -3.46 9.83 -26.76
C ILE A 182 -3.60 11.34 -26.68
N GLY A 183 -2.54 12.05 -27.08
CA GLY A 183 -2.62 13.47 -27.43
C GLY A 183 -1.65 14.41 -26.73
N GLU A 184 -0.35 14.25 -26.94
CA GLU A 184 0.47 15.42 -27.29
C GLU A 184 1.17 15.09 -28.60
N LYS A 185 0.48 15.41 -29.70
CA LYS A 185 1.14 15.53 -31.00
C LYS A 185 2.20 16.61 -30.85
N ASP A 186 3.40 16.26 -31.32
CA ASP A 186 4.44 17.17 -31.72
C ASP A 186 3.87 18.41 -32.41
N ASP A 187 4.01 19.57 -31.79
CA ASP A 187 4.01 20.86 -32.49
C ASP A 187 4.71 21.88 -31.60
N LYS A 188 6.05 21.95 -31.71
CA LYS A 188 6.85 23.18 -31.52
C LYS A 188 8.35 22.96 -31.78
N HIS A 189 8.70 22.93 -33.06
CA HIS A 189 9.89 23.58 -33.64
C HIS A 189 9.66 23.62 -35.15
N LYS A 190 9.45 24.78 -35.79
CA LYS A 190 10.51 25.73 -36.13
C LYS A 190 9.93 27.09 -36.59
N GLN A 191 10.28 28.13 -35.83
CA GLN A 191 10.64 29.53 -36.12
C GLN A 191 10.14 30.35 -37.36
N PRO A 192 10.20 31.70 -37.26
CA PRO A 192 9.35 32.65 -37.99
C PRO A 192 9.95 33.27 -39.27
N SER A 193 9.06 34.00 -39.95
CA SER A 193 9.22 35.24 -40.73
C SER A 193 9.96 35.23 -42.08
N ASP A 194 9.14 35.29 -43.13
CA ASP A 194 8.98 36.44 -44.04
C ASP A 194 9.92 36.67 -45.23
N HIS A 195 9.24 37.01 -46.34
CA HIS A 195 9.65 37.75 -47.53
C HIS A 195 10.87 37.31 -48.38
N THR A 196 10.56 36.91 -49.62
CA THR A 196 10.89 37.76 -50.79
C THR A 196 10.05 37.35 -52.01
N MET A 197 9.29 38.31 -52.53
CA MET A 197 8.73 38.35 -53.88
C MET A 197 9.71 39.18 -54.73
N TYR A 198 9.73 38.87 -56.04
CA TYR A 198 10.57 39.38 -57.14
C TYR A 198 11.84 38.58 -57.42
#